data_AF-A0A091N6W4-F1
#
_entry.id   AF-A0A091N6W4-F1
#
_cell.length_a   1.000
_cell.length_b   1.000
_cell.length_c   1.000
_cell.angle_alpha   90.00
_cell.angle_beta   90.00
_cell.angle_gamma   90.00
#
_symmetry.space_group_name_H-M   'P 1'
#
loop_
_entity.id
_entity.type
_entity.pdbx_description
1 polymer ?
#
loop_
_entity_poly.entity_id
_entity_poly.type
_entity_poly.pdbx_seq_one_letter_code
_entity_poly.pdbx_strand_id
1 'polypeptide(L)' 'TDFCGPPRTFPHAFLRKKGRYFVGQVLHFKCQRGYEQRGPSSGTSTCRKVNGQISWTHLDMRCTN' A
#
# COMPACT_ATOMS: atom_id res chain seq x y z
N THR A 1 12.18 9.80 -14.82
CA THR A 1 11.35 8.75 -14.20
C THR A 1 10.89 9.22 -12.85
N ASP A 2 9.58 9.31 -12.63
CA ASP A 2 9.00 9.69 -11.34
C ASP A 2 9.00 8.48 -10.37
N PHE A 3 9.36 8.72 -9.11
CA PHE A 3 9.43 7.71 -8.06
C PHE A 3 8.45 8.04 -6.94
N CYS A 4 7.84 7.01 -6.36
CA CYS A 4 7.11 7.14 -5.11
C CYS A 4 8.06 7.11 -3.93
N GLY A 5 7.77 7.96 -2.94
CA GLY A 5 8.34 7.81 -1.61
C GLY A 5 7.90 6.49 -0.95
N PRO A 6 8.47 6.16 0.22
CA PRO A 6 8.06 4.98 0.97
C PRO A 6 6.54 5.00 1.21
N PRO A 7 5.84 3.86 1.02
CA PRO A 7 4.41 3.77 1.30
C PRO A 7 4.13 4.01 2.78
N ARG A 8 2.91 4.49 3.07
CA ARG A 8 2.45 4.60 4.45
C ARG A 8 2.53 3.23 5.11
N THR A 9 3.01 3.21 6.35
CA THR A 9 3.00 2.02 7.19
C THR A 9 1.58 1.77 7.66
N PHE A 10 1.08 0.56 7.40
CA PHE A 10 -0.24 0.13 7.87
C PHE A 10 -0.06 -0.79 9.08
N PRO A 11 -0.77 -0.55 10.19
CA PRO A 11 -0.65 -1.38 11.39
C PRO A 11 -1.07 -2.81 11.06
N HIS A 12 -0.28 -3.77 11.55
CA HIS A 12 -0.51 -5.21 11.36
C HIS A 12 -0.53 -5.68 9.90
N ALA A 13 -0.01 -4.88 8.97
CA ALA A 13 0.15 -5.24 7.57
C ALA A 13 1.61 -5.17 7.15
N PHE A 14 2.03 -6.12 6.33
CA PHE A 14 3.37 -6.16 5.75
C PHE A 14 3.31 -6.08 4.23
N LEU A 15 4.33 -5.43 3.67
CA LEU A 15 4.57 -5.37 2.24
C LEU A 15 5.70 -6.34 1.89
N ARG A 16 5.50 -7.17 0.86
CA ARG A 16 6.53 -8.13 0.43
C ARG A 16 7.75 -7.48 -0.24
N LYS A 17 7.58 -6.36 -0.92
CA LYS A 17 8.62 -5.73 -1.74
C LYS A 17 9.02 -4.39 -1.14
N LYS A 18 10.22 -4.31 -0.57
CA LYS A 18 10.85 -3.04 -0.14
C LYS A 18 11.91 -2.64 -1.16
N GLY A 19 11.89 -1.41 -1.64
CA GLY A 19 12.85 -0.92 -2.64
C GLY A 19 12.43 0.39 -3.28
N ARG A 20 12.92 0.66 -4.49
CA ARG A 20 12.46 1.81 -5.29
C ARG A 20 11.07 1.53 -5.83
N TYR A 21 10.16 2.46 -5.60
CA TYR A 21 8.78 2.39 -6.07
C TYR A 21 8.61 3.32 -7.26
N PHE A 22 8.14 2.79 -8.39
CA PHE A 22 7.87 3.56 -9.59
C PHE A 22 6.43 4.07 -9.57
N VAL A 23 6.18 5.23 -10.20
CA VAL A 23 4.81 5.67 -10.49
C VAL A 23 4.09 4.64 -11.35
N GLY A 24 2.86 4.29 -10.99
CA GLY A 24 2.07 3.21 -11.59
C GLY A 24 2.26 1.84 -10.92
N GLN A 25 3.22 1.69 -9.99
CA GLN A 25 3.43 0.42 -9.32
C GLN A 25 2.32 0.10 -8.32
N VAL A 26 1.83 -1.14 -8.36
CA VAL A 26 0.85 -1.68 -7.41
C VAL A 26 1.57 -2.46 -6.31
N LEU A 27 1.32 -2.06 -5.08
CA LEU A 27 1.81 -2.72 -3.88
C LEU A 27 0.72 -3.58 -3.27
N HIS A 28 1.05 -4.83 -2.96
CA HIS A 28 0.14 -5.78 -2.32
C HIS A 28 0.54 -5.93 -0.85
N PHE A 29 -0.27 -5.39 0.04
CA PHE A 29 -0.17 -5.55 1.47
C PHE A 29 -0.87 -6.84 1.89
N LYS A 30 -0.26 -7.55 2.84
CA LYS A 30 -0.86 -8.70 3.51
C LYS A 30 -0.90 -8.43 5.00
N CYS A 31 -1.97 -8.86 5.66
CA CYS A 31 -2.01 -8.85 7.11
C CYS A 31 -0.98 -9.81 7.69
N GLN A 32 -0.37 -9.41 8.80
CA GLN A 32 0.52 -10.27 9.57
C GLN A 32 -0.23 -11.53 10.01
N ARG A 33 0.52 -12.60 10.25
CA ARG A 33 -0.06 -13.87 10.73
C ARG A 33 -0.76 -13.61 12.07
N GLY A 34 -2.02 -14.04 12.19
CA GLY A 34 -2.87 -13.77 13.35
C GLY A 34 -3.73 -12.51 13.23
N TYR A 35 -3.70 -11.82 12.09
CA TYR A 35 -4.62 -10.74 11.77
C TYR A 35 -5.36 -11.05 10.48
N GLU A 36 -6.68 -10.90 10.50
CA GLU A 36 -7.54 -11.06 9.35
C GLU A 36 -7.76 -9.72 8.64
N GLN A 37 -7.81 -9.76 7.31
CA GLN A 37 -8.13 -8.59 6.51
C GLN A 37 -9.63 -8.31 6.64
N ARG A 38 -9.98 -7.21 7.29
CA ARG A 38 -11.33 -6.65 7.32
C ARG A 38 -11.39 -5.41 6.44
N GLY A 39 -12.27 -5.45 5.44
CA GLY A 39 -12.52 -4.33 4.55
C GLY A 39 -13.00 -4.78 3.17
N PRO A 40 -13.64 -3.88 2.40
CA PRO A 40 -14.21 -4.21 1.10
C PRO A 40 -13.16 -4.34 -0.01
N SER A 41 -11.99 -3.71 0.18
CA SER A 41 -10.97 -3.58 -0.86
C SER A 41 -9.82 -4.55 -0.63
N SER A 42 -9.38 -5.20 -1.71
CA SER A 42 -8.11 -5.93 -1.74
C SER A 42 -6.99 -5.00 -1.22
N GLY A 43 -6.09 -5.53 -0.39
CA GLY A 43 -5.05 -4.78 0.31
C GLY A 43 -3.98 -4.19 -0.62
N THR A 44 -4.37 -3.45 -1.64
CA THR A 44 -3.51 -2.95 -2.71
C THR A 44 -3.47 -1.44 -2.76
N SER A 45 -2.27 -0.86 -2.65
CA SER A 45 -2.05 0.58 -2.85
C SER A 45 -1.26 0.79 -4.14
N THR A 46 -1.70 1.73 -4.96
CA THR A 46 -1.06 2.08 -6.22
C THR A 46 -0.37 3.43 -6.08
N CYS A 47 0.87 3.53 -6.57
CA CYS A 47 1.53 4.82 -6.67
C CYS A 47 0.93 5.60 -7.85
N ARG A 48 0.28 6.75 -7.60
CA ARG A 48 -0.24 7.62 -8.67
C ARG A 48 0.30 9.03 -8.53
N LYS A 49 0.53 9.67 -9.68
CA LYS A 49 0.79 11.10 -9.77
C LYS A 49 -0.52 11.80 -10.07
N VAL A 50 -1.06 12.54 -9.12
CA VAL A 50 -2.34 13.25 -9.24
C VAL A 50 -2.04 14.75 -9.08
N ASN A 51 -2.39 15.56 -10.08
CA ASN A 51 -2.09 17.01 -10.10
C ASN A 51 -0.62 17.35 -9.85
N GLY A 52 0.31 16.57 -10.41
CA GLY A 52 1.75 16.77 -10.20
C GLY A 52 2.29 16.23 -8.86
N GLN A 53 1.43 15.86 -7.92
CA GLN A 53 1.82 15.28 -6.63
C GLN A 53 1.81 13.75 -6.69
N ILE A 54 2.94 13.14 -6.34
CA ILE A 54 3.08 11.69 -6.27
C ILE A 54 2.60 11.23 -4.89
N SER A 55 1.56 10.41 -4.86
CA SER A 55 1.02 9.86 -3.62
C SER A 55 0.53 8.43 -3.81
N TRP A 56 0.53 7.69 -2.70
CA TRP A 56 -0.08 6.37 -2.63
C TRP A 56 -1.60 6.48 -2.59
N THR A 57 -2.30 5.64 -3.34
CA THR A 57 -3.77 5.60 -3.28
C THR A 57 -4.24 5.17 -1.90
N HIS A 58 -5.43 5.63 -1.54
CA HIS A 58 -6.08 5.23 -0.30
C HIS A 58 -6.22 3.72 -0.21
N LEU A 59 -5.99 3.19 0.99
CA LEU A 59 -6.05 1.76 1.27
C LEU A 59 -6.97 1.56 2.48
N ASP A 60 -8.19 1.12 2.20
CA ASP A 60 -9.25 0.92 3.20
C ASP A 60 -9.19 -0.46 3.89
N MET A 61 -8.06 -1.17 3.77
CA MET A 61 -7.89 -2.42 4.49
C MET A 61 -7.58 -2.15 5.96
N ARG A 62 -8.20 -2.93 6.85
CA ARG A 62 -7.79 -3.03 8.25
C ARG A 62 -7.39 -4.46 8.54
N CYS A 63 -6.30 -4.63 9.28
CA CYS A 63 -5.89 -5.92 9.81
C CYS A 63 -6.28 -5.96 11.28
N THR A 64 -7.21 -6.85 11.63
CA THR A 64 -7.71 -7.02 13.01
C THR A 64 -7.55 -8.47 13.44
N ASN A 65 -7.23 -8.70 14.72
CA ASN A 65 -7.18 -10.02 15.35
C ASN A 65 -8.61 -10.52 15.60
#